data_AF-A0A1M3TN97-F1
#
_entry.id   AF-A0A1M3TN97-F1
#
_cell.length_a   1.000
_cell.length_b   1.000
_cell.length_c   1.000
_cell.angle_alpha   90.00
_cell.angle_beta   90.00
_cell.angle_gamma   90.00
#
_symmetry.space_group_name_H-M   'P 1'
#
loop_
_entity.id
_entity.type
_entity.pdbx_description
1 polymer ?
#
loop_
_entity_poly.entity_id
_entity_poly.type
_entity_poly.pdbx_seq_one_letter_code
_entity_poly.pdbx_strand_id
1 'polypeptide(L)'
;MSEFPTLQPAFTFKVTIDAPLGVGSASRQNSLQVVPMTGGTVQSAPGFSPALDAEFVGVGNDYIHADADGKHLRLDAHGVIKPKDGDDLIYLNYTGVCTLLPEVQAVFAGAAPDGSTPFNSAFTHITFETGSERYKELENRVFIAQGRFNIEKGKPTVVEYRVSQVVQG
;
A
#
# COMPACT_ATOMS: atom_id res chain seq x y z
N MET A 1 -23.94 -13.13 -11.57
CA MET A 1 -23.21 -11.92 -11.10
C MET A 1 -23.79 -11.38 -9.79
N SER A 2 -25.09 -11.56 -9.50
CA SER A 2 -25.76 -11.12 -8.25
C SER A 2 -25.41 -11.89 -6.97
N GLU A 3 -24.38 -12.75 -6.99
CA GLU A 3 -23.96 -13.56 -5.82
C GLU A 3 -22.46 -13.39 -5.53
N PHE A 4 -21.78 -12.50 -6.25
CA PHE A 4 -20.38 -12.14 -5.99
C PHE A 4 -20.32 -10.75 -5.37
N PRO A 5 -19.36 -10.48 -4.47
CA PRO A 5 -19.17 -9.14 -3.96
C PRO A 5 -18.77 -8.17 -5.07
N THR A 6 -19.08 -6.89 -4.87
CA THR A 6 -18.64 -5.79 -5.72
C THR A 6 -17.69 -4.86 -4.96
N LEU A 7 -17.09 -3.90 -5.68
CA LEU A 7 -16.09 -2.99 -5.13
C LEU A 7 -16.60 -1.55 -5.19
N GLN A 8 -16.62 -0.89 -4.04
CA GLN A 8 -16.86 0.54 -3.91
C GLN A 8 -15.52 1.27 -3.75
N PRO A 9 -15.17 2.27 -4.58
CA PRO A 9 -13.99 3.09 -4.36
C PRO A 9 -14.00 3.72 -2.97
N ALA A 10 -12.91 3.56 -2.23
CA ALA A 10 -12.80 3.99 -0.84
C ALA A 10 -11.72 5.04 -0.64
N PHE A 11 -10.48 4.75 -1.06
CA PHE A 11 -9.34 5.64 -0.82
C PHE A 11 -8.35 5.63 -1.99
N THR A 12 -7.56 6.70 -2.06
CA THR A 12 -6.30 6.72 -2.79
C THR A 12 -5.18 6.92 -1.79
N PHE A 13 -4.24 5.97 -1.73
CA PHE A 13 -3.02 6.11 -0.93
C PHE A 13 -1.89 6.51 -1.86
N LYS A 14 -1.03 7.42 -1.41
CA LYS A 14 0.25 7.72 -2.05
C LYS A 14 1.32 7.63 -0.99
N VAL A 15 2.12 6.58 -1.03
CA VAL A 15 3.16 6.28 -0.04
C VAL A 15 4.51 6.64 -0.63
N THR A 16 5.24 7.52 0.03
CA THR A 16 6.63 7.82 -0.33
C THR A 16 7.53 6.77 0.31
N ILE A 17 8.42 6.17 -0.49
CA ILE A 17 9.32 5.12 -0.03
C ILE A 17 10.79 5.46 -0.30
N ASP A 18 11.66 4.94 0.58
CA ASP A 18 13.11 4.98 0.41
C ASP A 18 13.63 3.69 -0.23
N ALA A 19 14.94 3.66 -0.49
CA ALA A 19 15.63 2.48 -0.99
C ALA A 19 15.48 1.27 -0.04
N PRO A 20 15.33 0.04 -0.57
CA PRO A 20 15.20 -1.15 0.25
C PRO A 20 16.46 -1.45 1.06
N LEU A 21 16.27 -1.90 2.30
CA LEU A 21 17.30 -2.43 3.18
C LEU A 21 17.34 -3.96 3.04
N GLY A 22 18.40 -4.47 2.42
CA GLY A 22 18.58 -5.90 2.18
C GLY A 22 19.00 -6.65 3.45
N VAL A 23 18.07 -7.39 4.06
CA VAL A 23 18.34 -8.21 5.25
C VAL A 23 18.93 -9.57 4.88
N GLY A 24 18.48 -10.17 3.77
CA GLY A 24 18.96 -11.47 3.29
C GLY A 24 18.06 -12.64 3.71
N SER A 25 18.58 -13.87 3.61
CA SER A 25 17.75 -15.09 3.64
C SER A 25 18.34 -16.28 4.42
N ALA A 26 19.42 -16.10 5.19
CA ALA A 26 20.24 -17.19 5.75
C ALA A 26 19.43 -18.32 6.45
N SER A 27 18.35 -18.00 7.16
CA SER A 27 17.52 -18.99 7.85
C SER A 27 16.23 -19.39 7.12
N ARG A 28 15.64 -18.52 6.28
CA ARG A 28 14.29 -18.73 5.71
C ARG A 28 14.30 -19.03 4.20
N GLN A 29 15.47 -18.99 3.57
CA GLN A 29 15.70 -19.17 2.13
C GLN A 29 15.04 -18.12 1.22
N ASN A 30 13.90 -17.54 1.59
CA ASN A 30 13.35 -16.33 0.98
C ASN A 30 14.08 -15.07 1.50
N SER A 31 14.47 -14.18 0.59
CA SER A 31 15.15 -12.93 0.94
C SER A 31 14.16 -11.92 1.49
N LEU A 32 14.47 -11.35 2.66
CA LEU A 32 13.77 -10.21 3.24
C LEU A 32 14.43 -8.91 2.78
N GLN A 33 13.59 -8.00 2.27
CA GLN A 33 13.88 -6.60 2.00
C GLN A 33 12.95 -5.75 2.87
N VAL A 34 13.48 -4.75 3.57
CA VAL A 34 12.67 -3.81 4.34
C VAL A 34 12.65 -2.47 3.62
N VAL A 35 11.47 -2.02 3.19
CA VAL A 35 11.30 -0.74 2.49
C VAL A 35 10.72 0.29 3.46
N PRO A 36 11.47 1.36 3.82
CA PRO A 36 10.94 2.41 4.66
C PRO A 36 9.86 3.22 3.95
N MET A 37 8.73 3.43 4.63
CA MET A 37 7.63 4.30 4.21
C MET A 37 7.78 5.64 4.94
N THR A 38 8.38 6.62 4.26
CA THR A 38 8.86 7.87 4.88
C THR A 38 7.85 9.00 4.89
N GLY A 39 6.69 8.80 4.27
CA GLY A 39 5.60 9.74 4.27
C GLY A 39 4.53 9.35 3.26
N GLY A 40 3.60 10.26 3.01
CA GLY A 40 2.52 10.02 2.07
C GLY A 40 1.20 10.61 2.49
N THR A 41 0.18 10.35 1.68
CA THR A 41 -1.19 10.83 1.89
C THR A 41 -2.20 9.72 1.71
N VAL A 42 -3.33 9.86 2.39
CA VAL A 42 -4.52 9.04 2.22
C VAL A 42 -5.70 9.97 2.01
N GLN A 43 -6.40 9.79 0.89
CA GLN A 43 -7.58 10.58 0.57
C GLN A 43 -8.76 9.69 0.22
N SER A 44 -9.89 9.92 0.87
CA SER A 44 -11.16 9.26 0.57
C SER A 44 -11.66 9.57 -0.84
N ALA A 45 -12.28 8.58 -1.47
CA ALA A 45 -12.99 8.75 -2.73
C ALA A 45 -14.25 9.61 -2.51
N PRO A 46 -14.72 10.35 -3.54
CA PRO A 46 -15.95 11.13 -3.44
C PRO A 46 -17.13 10.25 -3.00
N GLY A 47 -17.80 10.65 -1.92
CA GLY A 47 -18.97 9.95 -1.37
C GLY A 47 -18.66 8.74 -0.48
N PHE A 48 -17.38 8.39 -0.25
CA PHE A 48 -17.02 7.37 0.73
C PHE A 48 -17.13 7.90 2.16
N SER A 49 -17.58 7.05 3.09
CA SER A 49 -17.71 7.38 4.52
C SER A 49 -17.15 6.26 5.41
N PRO A 50 -16.36 6.56 6.46
CA PRO A 50 -15.99 7.90 6.91
C PRO A 50 -15.05 8.61 5.93
N ALA A 51 -15.29 9.91 5.73
CA ALA A 51 -14.40 10.74 4.94
C ALA A 51 -13.08 10.92 5.68
N LEU A 52 -11.99 10.74 4.94
CA LEU A 52 -10.62 10.77 5.46
C LEU A 52 -9.73 11.59 4.51
N ASP A 53 -9.01 12.55 5.08
CA ASP A 53 -7.86 13.24 4.47
C ASP A 53 -6.75 13.23 5.51
N ALA A 54 -5.74 12.40 5.27
CA ALA A 54 -4.73 12.06 6.25
C ALA A 54 -3.33 11.99 5.64
N GLU A 55 -2.33 12.10 6.50
CA GLU A 55 -0.92 11.98 6.15
C GLU A 55 -0.27 10.84 6.92
N PHE A 56 0.70 10.17 6.30
CA PHE A 56 1.53 9.21 7.03
C PHE A 56 2.40 9.96 8.05
N VAL A 57 2.48 9.43 9.26
CA VAL A 57 3.29 9.99 10.35
C VAL A 57 4.30 8.98 10.87
N GLY A 58 5.48 9.46 11.24
CA GLY A 58 6.61 8.59 11.58
C GLY A 58 7.17 7.87 10.36
N VAL A 59 7.88 6.75 10.60
CA VAL A 59 8.42 5.88 9.55
C VAL A 59 7.76 4.52 9.68
N GLY A 60 6.97 4.16 8.66
CA GLY A 60 6.45 2.81 8.48
C GLY A 60 7.45 1.92 7.74
N ASN A 61 7.15 0.63 7.61
CA ASN A 61 7.99 -0.30 6.84
C ASN A 61 7.13 -1.33 6.11
N ASP A 62 7.57 -1.72 4.90
CA ASP A 62 7.11 -2.90 4.19
C ASP A 62 8.17 -4.01 4.29
N TYR A 63 7.80 -5.16 4.84
CA TYR A 63 8.64 -6.33 5.06
C TYR A 63 8.46 -7.33 3.92
N ILE A 64 9.16 -7.07 2.83
CA ILE A 64 8.95 -7.75 1.56
C ILE A 64 9.77 -9.03 1.50
N HIS A 65 9.10 -10.15 1.26
CA HIS A 65 9.77 -11.43 0.98
C HIS A 65 9.67 -11.79 -0.50
N ALA A 66 10.79 -12.13 -1.12
CA ALA A 66 10.79 -12.66 -2.49
C ALA A 66 10.46 -14.16 -2.50
N ASP A 67 9.52 -14.57 -3.36
CA ASP A 67 9.25 -15.98 -3.61
C ASP A 67 10.45 -16.66 -4.29
N ALA A 68 10.59 -17.96 -4.06
CA ALA A 68 11.70 -18.76 -4.62
C ALA A 68 11.69 -18.82 -6.16
N ASP A 69 10.55 -18.55 -6.80
CA ASP A 69 10.43 -18.50 -8.26
C ASP A 69 10.99 -17.21 -8.88
N GLY A 70 11.29 -16.19 -8.07
CA GLY A 70 11.77 -14.89 -8.50
C GLY A 70 10.74 -14.07 -9.29
N LYS A 71 9.45 -14.44 -9.23
CA LYS A 71 8.36 -13.78 -9.98
C LYS A 71 7.43 -12.97 -9.09
N HIS A 72 7.37 -13.29 -7.80
CA HIS A 72 6.45 -12.64 -6.87
C HIS A 72 7.16 -12.14 -5.62
N LEU A 73 6.64 -11.04 -5.09
CA LEU A 73 6.97 -10.48 -3.80
C LEU A 73 5.77 -10.56 -2.89
N ARG A 74 6.00 -10.90 -1.63
CA ARG A 74 5.01 -10.92 -0.55
C ARG A 74 5.17 -9.68 0.29
N LEU A 75 4.20 -8.79 0.22
CA LEU A 75 4.17 -7.52 0.94
C LEU A 75 3.61 -7.73 2.35
N ASP A 76 4.15 -7.01 3.31
CA ASP A 76 3.64 -6.91 4.67
C ASP A 76 4.03 -5.54 5.23
N ALA A 77 3.17 -4.57 4.98
CA ALA A 77 3.43 -3.17 5.26
C ALA A 77 2.69 -2.68 6.48
N HIS A 78 3.38 -1.84 7.25
CA HIS A 78 2.89 -1.27 8.49
C HIS A 78 3.10 0.23 8.47
N GLY A 79 2.03 0.99 8.70
CA GLY A 79 2.09 2.44 8.75
C GLY A 79 1.12 3.01 9.77
N VAL A 80 1.31 4.29 10.08
CA VAL A 80 0.38 5.07 10.88
C VAL A 80 0.04 6.33 10.09
N ILE A 81 -1.24 6.65 10.01
CA ILE A 81 -1.75 7.87 9.40
C ILE A 81 -2.46 8.73 10.44
N LYS A 82 -2.40 10.05 10.22
CA LYS A 82 -3.05 11.06 11.03
C LYS A 82 -3.98 11.91 10.16
N PRO A 83 -5.29 11.96 10.44
CA PRO A 83 -6.21 12.88 9.78
C PRO A 83 -5.78 14.34 9.98
N LYS A 84 -5.95 15.18 8.96
CA LYS A 84 -5.56 16.60 9.02
C LYS A 84 -6.47 17.45 9.90
N ASP A 85 -7.68 16.96 10.17
CA ASP A 85 -8.71 17.66 10.92
C ASP A 85 -8.77 17.28 12.41
N GLY A 86 -7.81 16.49 12.90
CA GLY A 86 -7.77 16.05 14.29
C GLY A 86 -6.44 15.42 14.70
N ASP A 87 -6.43 14.86 15.91
CA ASP A 87 -5.26 14.20 16.49
C ASP A 87 -5.40 12.66 16.55
N ASP A 88 -6.44 12.11 15.92
CA ASP A 88 -6.64 10.67 15.83
C ASP A 88 -5.44 9.99 15.15
N LEU A 89 -5.08 8.81 15.63
CA LEU A 89 -4.11 7.94 14.97
C LEU A 89 -4.83 6.71 14.43
N ILE A 90 -4.50 6.35 13.21
CA ILE A 90 -5.02 5.15 12.55
C ILE A 90 -3.80 4.35 12.10
N TYR A 91 -3.64 3.18 12.69
CA TYR A 91 -2.69 2.19 12.19
C TYR A 91 -3.30 1.51 10.96
N LEU A 92 -2.45 1.24 9.98
CA LEU A 92 -2.82 0.42 8.82
C LEU A 92 -1.78 -0.69 8.64
N ASN A 93 -2.28 -1.87 8.33
CA ASN A 93 -1.49 -2.97 7.80
C ASN A 93 -2.00 -3.31 6.41
N TYR A 94 -1.09 -3.56 5.47
CA TYR A 94 -1.48 -4.19 4.22
C TYR A 94 -0.55 -5.29 3.82
N THR A 95 -1.14 -6.44 3.49
CA THR A 95 -0.44 -7.60 2.95
C THR A 95 -0.87 -7.80 1.51
N GLY A 96 -0.02 -8.41 0.71
CA GLY A 96 -0.38 -8.64 -0.68
C GLY A 96 0.70 -9.29 -1.51
N VAL A 97 0.44 -9.30 -2.82
CA VAL A 97 1.33 -9.88 -3.81
C VAL A 97 1.69 -8.82 -4.83
N CYS A 98 2.98 -8.64 -5.08
CA CYS A 98 3.48 -7.86 -6.19
C CYS A 98 4.16 -8.80 -7.20
N THR A 99 3.66 -8.81 -8.43
CA THR A 99 4.25 -9.56 -9.54
C THR A 99 5.37 -8.74 -10.15
N LEU A 100 6.55 -9.35 -10.31
CA LEU A 100 7.75 -8.76 -10.90
C LEU A 100 7.64 -8.70 -12.43
N LEU A 101 6.69 -7.89 -12.92
CA LEU A 101 6.57 -7.54 -14.33
C LEU A 101 7.78 -6.67 -14.77
N PRO A 102 8.10 -6.60 -16.07
CA PRO A 102 9.25 -5.84 -16.57
C PRO A 102 9.31 -4.39 -16.08
N GLU A 103 8.16 -3.72 -16.00
CA GLU A 103 8.04 -2.35 -15.50
C GLU A 103 8.39 -2.24 -14.00
N VAL A 104 8.02 -3.23 -13.18
CA VAL A 104 8.35 -3.27 -11.75
C VAL A 104 9.83 -3.58 -11.55
N GLN A 105 10.37 -4.50 -12.33
CA GLN A 105 11.81 -4.81 -12.31
C GLN A 105 12.64 -3.57 -12.67
N ALA A 106 12.19 -2.78 -13.66
CA ALA A 106 12.84 -1.53 -14.04
C ALA A 106 12.81 -0.50 -12.89
N VAL A 107 11.70 -0.41 -12.14
CA VAL A 107 11.61 0.46 -10.96
C VAL A 107 12.66 0.05 -9.92
N PHE A 108 12.72 -1.23 -9.56
CA PHE A 108 13.66 -1.72 -8.55
C PHE A 108 15.12 -1.66 -8.99
N ALA A 109 15.39 -1.75 -10.28
CA ALA A 109 16.72 -1.53 -10.85
C ALA A 109 17.12 -0.04 -10.94
N GLY A 110 16.22 0.90 -10.61
CA GLY A 110 16.46 2.34 -10.79
C GLY A 110 16.54 2.77 -12.26
N ALA A 111 15.97 1.97 -13.17
CA ALA A 111 16.04 2.15 -14.62
C ALA A 111 14.69 2.55 -15.24
N ALA A 112 13.62 2.63 -14.44
CA ALA A 112 12.31 3.06 -14.91
C ALA A 112 12.34 4.53 -15.39
N PRO A 113 11.64 4.85 -16.50
CA PRO A 113 11.47 6.23 -16.94
C PRO A 113 10.52 7.00 -16.00
N ASP A 114 10.50 8.33 -16.14
CA ASP A 114 9.50 9.16 -15.49
C ASP A 114 8.08 8.75 -15.92
N GLY A 115 7.15 8.76 -14.97
CA GLY A 115 5.76 8.38 -15.19
C GLY A 115 5.26 7.33 -14.21
N SER A 116 4.16 6.67 -14.58
CA SER A 116 3.49 5.69 -13.72
C SER A 116 3.48 4.31 -14.37
N THR A 117 3.72 3.27 -13.59
CA THR A 117 3.43 1.90 -14.03
C THR A 117 1.91 1.68 -14.10
N PRO A 118 1.43 0.66 -14.83
CA PRO A 118 0.01 0.26 -14.77
C PRO A 118 -0.38 -0.30 -13.40
N PHE A 119 -1.69 -0.33 -13.12
CA PHE A 119 -2.27 -0.99 -11.93
C PHE A 119 -2.50 -2.49 -12.17
N ASN A 120 -1.44 -3.24 -12.48
CA ASN A 120 -1.53 -4.65 -12.89
C ASN A 120 -0.61 -5.58 -12.08
N SER A 121 0.31 -5.03 -11.29
CA SER A 121 1.37 -5.81 -10.65
C SER A 121 1.11 -6.09 -9.17
N ALA A 122 0.54 -5.14 -8.43
CA ALA A 122 0.38 -5.24 -6.99
C ALA A 122 -1.10 -5.30 -6.59
N PHE A 123 -1.47 -6.31 -5.81
CA PHE A 123 -2.80 -6.44 -5.20
C PHE A 123 -2.66 -6.70 -3.70
N THR A 124 -3.37 -5.92 -2.89
CA THR A 124 -3.25 -5.95 -1.43
C THR A 124 -4.60 -6.04 -0.73
N HIS A 125 -4.58 -6.57 0.48
CA HIS A 125 -5.64 -6.50 1.48
C HIS A 125 -5.19 -5.52 2.57
N ILE A 126 -6.05 -4.57 2.94
CA ILE A 126 -5.73 -3.51 3.91
C ILE A 126 -6.64 -3.62 5.12
N THR A 127 -6.05 -3.58 6.31
CA THR A 127 -6.75 -3.49 7.59
C THR A 127 -6.40 -2.18 8.29
N PHE A 128 -7.31 -1.72 9.14
CA PHE A 128 -7.14 -0.53 9.97
C PHE A 128 -7.30 -0.90 11.44
N GLU A 129 -6.65 -0.13 12.32
CA GLU A 129 -6.86 -0.16 13.76
C GLU A 129 -6.79 1.26 14.32
N THR A 130 -7.75 1.63 15.18
CA THR A 130 -7.80 2.96 15.77
C THR A 130 -8.56 2.98 17.11
N GLY A 131 -8.15 3.92 17.97
CA GLY A 131 -8.91 4.27 19.18
C GLY A 131 -10.00 5.31 18.94
N SER A 132 -10.17 5.79 17.71
CA SER A 132 -11.13 6.84 17.37
C SER A 132 -12.49 6.27 17.00
N GLU A 133 -13.54 6.61 17.77
CA GLU A 133 -14.92 6.21 17.48
C GLU A 133 -15.39 6.67 16.09
N ARG A 134 -14.92 7.84 15.62
CA ARG A 134 -15.24 8.39 14.30
C ARG A 134 -14.81 7.46 13.15
N TYR A 135 -13.70 6.75 13.33
CA TYR A 135 -13.08 5.90 12.30
C TYR A 135 -13.22 4.40 12.61
N LYS A 136 -13.89 4.04 13.71
CA LYS A 136 -13.98 2.66 14.19
C LYS A 136 -14.60 1.71 13.18
N GLU A 137 -15.53 2.23 12.37
CA GLU A 137 -16.20 1.46 11.33
C GLU A 137 -15.25 0.97 10.21
N LEU A 138 -14.05 1.54 10.08
CA LEU A 138 -13.03 1.05 9.14
C LEU A 138 -12.51 -0.34 9.53
N GLU A 139 -12.52 -0.69 10.82
CA GLU A 139 -12.03 -2.00 11.29
C GLU A 139 -13.00 -3.14 10.96
N ASN A 140 -14.27 -2.82 10.69
CA ASN A 140 -15.33 -3.79 10.43
C ASN A 140 -15.58 -4.03 8.93
N ARG A 141 -14.68 -3.56 8.06
CA ARG A 141 -14.83 -3.59 6.61
C ARG A 141 -13.63 -4.29 5.96
N VAL A 142 -13.89 -4.87 4.79
CA VAL A 142 -12.84 -5.52 3.99
C VAL A 142 -12.41 -4.56 2.89
N PHE A 143 -11.10 -4.30 2.81
CA PHE A 143 -10.53 -3.45 1.78
C PHE A 143 -9.52 -4.21 0.94
N ILE A 144 -9.62 -4.04 -0.36
CA ILE A 144 -8.61 -4.51 -1.31
C ILE A 144 -8.11 -3.34 -2.14
N ALA A 145 -6.88 -3.44 -2.63
CA ALA A 145 -6.32 -2.41 -3.48
C ALA A 145 -5.50 -2.99 -4.62
N GLN A 146 -5.37 -2.19 -5.67
CA GLN A 146 -4.37 -2.37 -6.71
C GLN A 146 -3.34 -1.23 -6.62
N GLY A 147 -2.07 -1.58 -6.76
CA GLY A 147 -0.94 -0.67 -6.61
C GLY A 147 -0.21 -0.38 -7.93
N ARG A 148 0.48 0.77 -7.97
CA ARG A 148 1.43 1.14 -9.02
C ARG A 148 2.58 1.97 -8.47
N PHE A 149 3.67 2.06 -9.22
CA PHE A 149 4.78 2.95 -8.91
C PHE A 149 4.67 4.22 -9.73
N ASN A 150 4.93 5.36 -9.09
CA ASN A 150 5.05 6.68 -9.69
C ASN A 150 6.51 7.13 -9.54
N ILE A 151 7.17 7.31 -10.68
CA ILE A 151 8.59 7.65 -10.79
C ILE A 151 8.71 9.08 -11.31
N GLU A 152 9.49 9.87 -10.59
CA GLU A 152 9.92 11.20 -11.02
C GLU A 152 11.39 11.36 -10.68
N LYS A 153 12.21 11.63 -11.70
CA LYS A 153 13.66 11.71 -11.58
C LYS A 153 14.08 12.73 -10.53
N GLY A 154 14.93 12.30 -9.61
CA GLY A 154 15.44 13.14 -8.52
C GLY A 154 14.47 13.31 -7.35
N LYS A 155 13.31 12.64 -7.38
CA LYS A 155 12.40 12.54 -6.24
C LYS A 155 12.32 11.11 -5.71
N PRO A 156 11.93 10.93 -4.44
CA PRO A 156 11.63 9.61 -3.90
C PRO A 156 10.54 8.89 -4.71
N THR A 157 10.62 7.56 -4.75
CA THR A 157 9.58 6.75 -5.41
C THR A 157 8.28 6.83 -4.61
N VAL A 158 7.16 6.96 -5.31
CA VAL A 158 5.83 6.96 -4.68
C VAL A 158 5.06 5.72 -5.14
N VAL A 159 4.59 4.91 -4.20
CA VAL A 159 3.65 3.82 -4.47
C VAL A 159 2.23 4.34 -4.29
N GLU A 160 1.42 4.28 -5.35
CA GLU A 160 0.02 4.68 -5.32
C GLU A 160 -0.88 3.45 -5.28
N TYR A 161 -1.83 3.43 -4.35
CA TYR A 161 -2.86 2.39 -4.26
C TYR A 161 -4.25 2.98 -4.47
N ARG A 162 -5.05 2.30 -5.29
CA ARG A 162 -6.49 2.54 -5.41
C ARG A 162 -7.22 1.51 -4.57
N VAL A 163 -7.71 1.95 -3.42
CA VAL A 163 -8.34 1.11 -2.39
C VAL A 163 -9.84 1.11 -2.59
N SER A 164 -10.43 -0.07 -2.57
CA SER A 164 -11.88 -0.26 -2.61
C SER A 164 -12.35 -1.05 -1.40
N GLN A 165 -13.53 -0.69 -0.90
CA GLN A 165 -14.27 -1.52 0.04
C GLN A 165 -14.97 -2.64 -0.73
N VAL A 166 -14.91 -3.85 -0.21
CA VAL A 166 -15.73 -4.97 -0.66
C VAL A 166 -17.14 -4.80 -0.10
N VAL A 167 -18.14 -4.81 -0.98
CA VAL A 167 -19.56 -4.64 -0.63
C VAL A 167 -20.42 -5.71 -1.29
N GLN A 168 -21.66 -5.84 -0.84
CA GLN A 168 -22.63 -6.74 -1.46
C GLN A 168 -22.89 -6.35 -2.93
N GLY A 169 -22.96 -7.34 -3.82
CA GLY A 169 -23.25 -7.17 -5.25
C GLY A 169 -24.71 -7.39 -5.63
#